data_AF-A0A143Y7A5-F1
#
_entry.id   AF-A0A143Y7A5-F1
#
_cell.length_a   1.000
_cell.length_b   1.000
_cell.length_c   1.000
_cell.angle_alpha   90.00
_cell.angle_beta   90.00
_cell.angle_gamma   90.00
#
_symmetry.space_group_name_H-M   'P 1'
#
loop_
_entity.id
_entity.type
_entity.pdbx_description
1 polymer ?
#
loop_
_entity_poly.entity_id
_entity_poly.type
_entity_poly.pdbx_seq_one_letter_code
_entity_poly.pdbx_strand_id
1 'polypeptide(L)'
;MPKPVTINLSEVEQNPERAAIKYGNKDVVSKMYSVSRTTVTKWIADMRDNPKFADGVVNPTHKIVLIKLDRFEDYFRWLEDNRYRR
;
A
#
# COMPACT_ATOMS: atom_id res chain seq x y z
N MET A 1 -4.75 -6.52 -27.30
CA MET A 1 -5.78 -6.31 -26.27
C MET A 1 -5.24 -6.88 -24.97
N PRO A 2 -5.20 -6.13 -23.86
CA PRO A 2 -4.86 -6.70 -22.56
C PRO A 2 -5.88 -7.80 -22.22
N LYS A 3 -5.41 -8.94 -21.72
CA LYS A 3 -6.27 -10.08 -21.39
C LYS A 3 -7.25 -9.68 -20.27
N PRO A 4 -8.52 -10.07 -20.32
CA PRO A 4 -9.45 -9.82 -19.22
C PRO A 4 -8.92 -10.50 -17.96
N VAL A 5 -8.82 -9.73 -16.87
CA VAL A 5 -8.43 -10.24 -15.57
C VAL A 5 -9.61 -11.02 -15.00
N THR A 6 -9.53 -12.34 -15.02
CA THR A 6 -10.52 -13.20 -14.35
C THR A 6 -10.22 -13.20 -12.86
N ILE A 7 -11.02 -12.47 -12.07
CA ILE A 7 -10.90 -12.46 -10.60
C ILE A 7 -11.73 -13.64 -10.06
N ASN A 8 -11.08 -14.60 -9.40
CA ASN A 8 -11.77 -15.68 -8.69
C ASN A 8 -12.35 -15.14 -7.38
N LEU A 9 -13.68 -14.92 -7.34
CA LEU A 9 -14.36 -14.40 -6.15
C LEU A 9 -14.23 -15.30 -4.91
N SER A 10 -13.99 -16.61 -5.10
CA SER A 10 -13.76 -17.57 -4.01
C SER A 10 -12.38 -17.44 -3.34
N GLU A 11 -11.42 -16.82 -4.02
CA GLU A 11 -10.07 -16.52 -3.49
C GLU A 11 -10.01 -15.14 -2.84
N VAL A 12 -11.01 -14.30 -3.09
CA VAL A 12 -11.16 -13.00 -2.45
C VAL A 12 -11.70 -13.23 -1.04
N GLU A 13 -10.83 -13.04 -0.04
CA GLU A 13 -11.16 -13.10 1.39
C GLU A 13 -12.41 -12.25 1.70
N GLN A 14 -13.54 -12.91 2.01
CA GLN A 14 -14.83 -12.27 2.30
C GLN A 14 -14.96 -11.89 3.78
N ASN A 15 -13.86 -11.74 4.51
CA ASN A 15 -13.88 -11.41 5.93
C ASN A 15 -14.19 -9.91 6.14
N PRO A 16 -15.39 -9.56 6.64
CA PRO A 16 -15.79 -8.16 6.84
C PRO A 16 -14.97 -7.46 7.93
N GLU A 17 -14.39 -8.19 8.87
CA GLU A 17 -13.54 -7.61 9.91
C GLU A 17 -12.20 -7.12 9.33
N ARG A 18 -11.71 -7.80 8.29
CA ARG A 18 -10.49 -7.38 7.58
C ARG A 18 -10.72 -6.09 6.80
N ALA A 19 -11.91 -5.92 6.22
CA ALA A 19 -12.33 -4.67 5.58
C ALA A 19 -12.41 -3.49 6.57
N ALA A 20 -12.54 -3.74 7.88
CA ALA A 20 -12.53 -2.69 8.90
C ALA A 20 -11.11 -2.22 9.28
N ILE A 21 -10.05 -2.96 8.91
CA ILE A 21 -8.66 -2.62 9.26
C ILE A 21 -8.14 -1.53 8.32
N LYS A 22 -8.16 -0.28 8.81
CA LYS A 22 -7.74 0.90 8.02
C LYS A 22 -6.22 1.13 7.99
N TYR A 23 -5.49 0.62 9.00
CA TYR A 23 -4.08 0.92 9.18
C TYR A 23 -3.23 -0.35 9.24
N GLY A 24 -2.10 -0.33 8.54
CA GLY A 24 -1.05 -1.33 8.63
C GLY A 24 0.27 -0.73 9.11
N ASN A 25 1.17 -1.58 9.58
CA ASN A 25 2.57 -1.22 9.76
C ASN A 25 3.42 -1.70 8.56
N LYS A 26 4.72 -1.46 8.60
CA LYS A 26 5.64 -1.87 7.52
C LYS A 26 5.61 -3.37 7.24
N ASP A 27 5.43 -4.20 8.26
CA ASP A 27 5.45 -5.66 8.12
C ASP A 27 4.14 -6.17 7.47
N VAL A 28 3.01 -5.53 7.78
CA VAL A 28 1.72 -5.81 7.13
C VAL A 28 1.81 -5.51 5.63
N VAL A 29 2.31 -4.32 5.26
CA VAL A 29 2.49 -3.93 3.85
C VAL A 29 3.51 -4.84 3.14
N SER A 30 4.63 -5.15 3.80
CA SER A 30 5.64 -6.06 3.26
C SER A 30 5.06 -7.44 2.91
N LYS A 31 4.22 -7.99 3.78
CA LYS A 31 3.54 -9.28 3.54
C LYS A 31 2.45 -9.18 2.47
N MET A 32 1.64 -8.12 2.46
CA MET A 32 0.56 -7.98 1.47
C MET A 32 1.06 -7.85 0.04
N TYR A 33 2.16 -7.13 -0.16
CA TYR A 33 2.72 -6.88 -1.49
C TYR A 33 3.91 -7.79 -1.82
N SER A 34 4.23 -8.77 -0.96
CA SER A 34 5.37 -9.69 -1.13
C SER A 34 6.70 -8.98 -1.45
N VAL A 35 6.98 -7.88 -0.75
CA VAL A 35 8.20 -7.07 -0.93
C VAL A 35 9.03 -6.99 0.34
N SER A 36 10.32 -6.68 0.20
CA SER A 36 11.19 -6.47 1.35
C SER A 36 10.76 -5.26 2.20
N ARG A 37 10.98 -5.32 3.51
CA ARG A 37 10.75 -4.19 4.43
C ARG A 37 11.56 -2.94 4.06
N THR A 38 12.72 -3.13 3.41
CA THR A 38 13.55 -2.05 2.88
C THR A 38 12.83 -1.32 1.75
N THR A 39 12.22 -2.05 0.82
CA THR A 39 11.41 -1.49 -0.27
C THR A 39 10.23 -0.69 0.29
N VAL A 40 9.50 -1.26 1.26
CA VAL A 40 8.39 -0.57 1.94
C VAL A 40 8.86 0.72 2.61
N THR A 41 10.05 0.72 3.24
CA THR A 41 10.59 1.93 3.86
C THR A 41 10.89 3.02 2.84
N LYS A 42 11.39 2.67 1.65
CA LYS A 42 11.60 3.64 0.55
C LYS A 42 10.29 4.21 0.05
N TRP A 43 9.28 3.36 -0.15
CA TRP A 43 7.94 3.79 -0.58
C TRP A 43 7.26 4.70 0.44
N ILE A 44 7.39 4.42 1.74
CA ILE A 44 6.86 5.29 2.78
C ILE A 44 7.56 6.65 2.80
N ALA A 45 8.87 6.70 2.52
CA ALA A 45 9.57 7.97 2.38
C ALA A 45 9.05 8.77 1.18
N ASP A 46 8.92 8.11 0.02
CA ASP A 46 8.38 8.70 -1.20
C ASP A 46 6.93 9.18 -1.04
N MET A 47 6.09 8.42 -0.32
CA MET A 47 4.74 8.85 0.04
C MET A 47 4.72 10.11 0.90
N ARG A 48 5.66 10.26 1.86
CA ARG A 48 5.76 11.46 2.70
C ARG A 48 6.23 12.68 1.91
N ASP A 49 7.14 12.47 0.97
CA ASP A 49 7.70 13.54 0.14
C ASP A 49 6.74 13.96 -0.98
N ASN A 50 5.76 13.12 -1.32
CA ASN A 50 4.72 13.40 -2.30
C ASN A 50 3.46 13.97 -1.63
N PRO A 51 3.10 15.26 -1.86
CA PRO A 51 1.92 15.89 -1.25
C PRO A 51 0.60 15.15 -1.51
N LYS A 52 0.52 14.38 -2.61
CA LYS A 52 -0.66 13.61 -2.98
C LYS A 52 -0.93 12.41 -2.05
N PHE A 53 0.11 11.88 -1.40
CA PHE A 53 0.03 10.65 -0.61
C PHE A 53 0.52 10.81 0.83
N ALA A 54 0.99 12.01 1.20
CA ALA A 54 1.54 12.28 2.52
C ALA A 54 0.53 12.03 3.66
N ASP A 55 -0.76 12.22 3.41
CA ASP A 55 -1.85 11.94 4.35
C ASP A 55 -2.04 10.43 4.64
N GLY A 56 -1.44 9.58 3.82
CA GLY A 56 -1.44 8.12 3.95
C GLY A 56 -0.48 7.59 5.01
N VAL A 57 0.47 8.39 5.49
CA VAL A 57 1.47 7.98 6.47
C VAL A 57 1.34 8.80 7.74
N VAL A 58 0.98 8.14 8.84
CA VAL A 58 0.84 8.76 10.15
C VAL A 58 1.96 8.26 11.05
N ASN A 59 2.68 9.19 11.68
CA ASN A 59 3.70 8.88 12.67
C ASN A 59 3.27 9.40 14.04
N PRO A 60 2.48 8.64 14.83
CA PRO A 60 2.06 9.08 16.16
C PRO A 60 3.25 9.33 17.10
N THR A 61 4.36 8.61 16.89
CA THR A 61 5.62 8.77 17.61
C THR A 61 6.80 8.54 16.66
N HIS A 62 8.03 8.82 17.11
CA HIS A 62 9.25 8.55 16.32
C HIS A 62 9.48 7.07 15.99
N LYS A 63 8.87 6.13 16.73
CA LYS A 63 9.07 4.68 16.58
C LYS A 63 7.93 3.98 15.85
N ILE A 64 6.76 4.60 15.77
CA ILE A 64 5.55 3.99 15.21
C ILE A 64 5.20 4.66 13.89
N VAL A 65 5.02 3.84 12.86
CA VAL A 65 4.53 4.28 11.55
C VAL A 65 3.26 3.51 11.24
N LEU A 66 2.16 4.26 11.12
CA LEU A 66 0.87 3.76 10.67
C LEU A 66 0.67 4.16 9.22
N ILE A 67 0.28 3.20 8.40
CA ILE A 67 0.10 3.34 6.96
C ILE A 67 -1.38 3.11 6.69
N LYS A 68 -2.09 4.10 6.17
CA LYS A 68 -3.46 3.92 5.69
C LYS A 68 -3.42 3.00 4.48
N LEU A 69 -4.05 1.82 4.59
CA LEU A 69 -3.93 0.79 3.56
C LEU A 69 -4.53 1.25 2.23
N ASP A 70 -5.69 1.91 2.27
CA ASP A 70 -6.34 2.45 1.07
C ASP A 70 -5.44 3.47 0.34
N ARG A 71 -4.79 4.37 1.08
CA ARG A 71 -3.85 5.34 0.50
C ARG A 71 -2.57 4.71 0.00
N PHE A 72 -2.12 3.64 0.64
CA PHE A 72 -0.98 2.89 0.15
C PHE A 72 -1.30 2.22 -1.18
N GLU A 73 -2.50 1.70 -1.36
CA GLU A 73 -2.94 1.14 -2.64
C GLU A 73 -3.00 2.22 -3.74
N ASP A 74 -3.56 3.40 -3.46
CA ASP A 74 -3.55 4.53 -4.39
C ASP A 74 -2.13 4.93 -4.82
N TYR A 75 -1.21 4.99 -3.84
CA TYR A 75 0.20 5.25 -4.09
C TYR A 75 0.83 4.16 -4.97
N PHE A 76 0.55 2.89 -4.67
CA PHE A 76 1.13 1.78 -5.41
C PHE A 76 0.69 1.77 -6.87
N ARG A 77 -0.59 1.99 -7.15
CA ARG A 77 -1.11 2.12 -8.53
C ARG A 77 -0.45 3.27 -9.27
N TRP A 78 -0.35 4.44 -8.62
CA TRP A 78 0.36 5.59 -9.19
C TRP A 78 1.84 5.27 -9.46
N LEU A 79 2.49 4.58 -8.53
CA LEU A 79 3.89 4.18 -8.67
C LEU A 79 4.06 3.25 -9.88
N GLU A 80 3.18 2.27 -10.08
CA GLU A 80 3.21 1.38 -11.26
C GLU A 80 3.04 2.14 -12.57
N ASP A 81 2.06 3.06 -12.63
CA ASP A 81 1.79 3.90 -13.81
C ASP A 81 2.95 4.85 -14.15
N ASN A 82 3.67 5.31 -13.13
CA ASN A 82 4.81 6.21 -13.27
C ASN A 82 6.15 5.48 -13.39
N ARG A 83 6.21 4.17 -13.12
CA ARG A 83 7.46 3.37 -13.11
C ARG A 83 8.14 3.32 -14.47
N TYR A 84 7.34 3.35 -15.54
CA TYR A 84 7.80 3.25 -16.94
C TYR A 84 7.85 4.60 -17.67
N ARG A 85 7.64 5.73 -16.96
CA ARG A 85 7.73 7.09 -17.53
C ARG A 85 9.13 7.72 -17.38
N ARG A 86 10.16 6.90 -17.14
CA ARG A 86 11.56 7.33 -17.04
C ARG A 86 12.32 7.01 -18.33
#